data_AF-A0A5P2QRI2-F1
#
_entry.id   AF-A0A5P2QRI2-F1
#
_cell.length_a   1.000
_cell.length_b   1.000
_cell.length_c   1.000
_cell.angle_alpha   90.00
_cell.angle_beta   90.00
_cell.angle_gamma   90.00
#
_symmetry.space_group_name_H-M   'P 1'
#
loop_
_entity.id
_entity.type
_entity.pdbx_description
1 polymer ?
#
loop_
_entity_poly.entity_id
_entity_poly.type
_entity_poly.pdbx_seq_one_letter_code
_entity_poly.pdbx_strand_id
1 'polypeptide(L)' 'MTKTLTRQQQWRRENPRRYLAHLYVEAAKRLKVIVPESCEVCGAEKADAHHDDYSRPGHVRWLCRRHHNQHHARGE' A
#
# COMPACT_ATOMS: atom_id res chain seq x y z
N MET A 1 -7.20 -30.54 -13.23
CA MET A 1 -7.95 -29.60 -12.37
C MET A 1 -7.38 -28.21 -12.57
N THR A 2 -8.13 -27.29 -13.15
CA THR A 2 -7.72 -25.88 -13.24
C THR A 2 -7.79 -25.28 -11.84
N LYS A 3 -6.64 -24.87 -11.27
CA LYS A 3 -6.60 -24.22 -9.96
C LYS A 3 -7.34 -22.89 -10.04
N THR A 4 -8.40 -22.72 -9.24
CA THR A 4 -9.07 -21.43 -9.05
C THR A 4 -8.11 -20.43 -8.43
N LEU A 5 -8.12 -19.20 -8.94
CA LEU A 5 -7.31 -18.12 -8.39
C LEU A 5 -7.78 -17.74 -6.99
N THR A 6 -6.85 -17.38 -6.11
CA THR A 6 -7.21 -16.78 -4.82
C THR A 6 -7.74 -15.36 -5.02
N ARG A 7 -8.52 -14.85 -4.06
CA ARG A 7 -9.01 -13.45 -4.08
C ARG A 7 -7.88 -12.43 -4.28
N GLN A 8 -6.72 -12.67 -3.67
CA GLN A 8 -5.56 -11.80 -3.83
C GLN A 8 -4.97 -11.89 -5.25
N GLN A 9 -4.87 -13.09 -5.82
CA GLN A 9 -4.42 -13.27 -7.20
C GLN A 9 -5.36 -12.61 -8.21
N GLN A 10 -6.67 -12.72 -7.99
CA GLN A 10 -7.68 -12.05 -8.80
C GLN A 10 -7.56 -10.53 -8.70
N TRP A 11 -7.49 -9.97 -7.49
CA TRP A 11 -7.33 -8.53 -7.29
C TRP A 11 -6.08 -7.97 -7.99
N ARG A 12 -4.95 -8.69 -7.93
CA ARG A 12 -3.71 -8.30 -8.63
C ARG A 12 -3.89 -8.25 -10.15
N ARG A 13 -4.65 -9.19 -10.72
CA ARG A 13 -4.96 -9.23 -12.16
C ARG A 13 -5.87 -8.07 -12.58
N GLU A 14 -6.87 -7.76 -11.76
CA GLU A 14 -7.83 -6.68 -12.01
C GLU A 14 -7.24 -5.29 -11.75
N ASN A 15 -6.22 -5.18 -10.90
CA ASN A 15 -5.62 -3.91 -10.47
C ASN A 15 -4.10 -3.86 -10.73
N PRO A 16 -3.64 -4.02 -11.99
CA PRO A 16 -2.21 -4.15 -12.28
C PRO A 16 -1.40 -2.91 -11.87
N ARG A 17 -1.94 -1.70 -12.10
CA ARG A 17 -1.26 -0.45 -11.69
C ARG A 17 -1.11 -0.35 -10.18
N ARG A 18 -2.18 -0.63 -9.43
CA ARG A 18 -2.12 -0.62 -7.96
C ARG A 18 -1.14 -1.67 -7.45
N TYR A 19 -1.16 -2.86 -8.02
CA TYR A 19 -0.22 -3.92 -7.66
C TYR A 19 1.24 -3.53 -7.93
N LEU A 20 1.54 -2.92 -9.08
CA LEU A 20 2.88 -2.42 -9.39
C LEU A 20 3.34 -1.34 -8.41
N ALA A 21 2.46 -0.44 -7.97
CA ALA A 21 2.79 0.56 -6.96
C ALA A 21 3.18 -0.08 -5.61
N HIS A 22 2.45 -1.11 -5.18
CA HIS A 22 2.83 -1.86 -3.98
C HIS A 22 4.19 -2.56 -4.14
N LEU A 23 4.46 -3.16 -5.31
CA LEU A 23 5.76 -3.79 -5.58
C LEU A 23 6.90 -2.77 -5.57
N TYR A 24 6.66 -1.57 -6.09
CA TYR A 24 7.63 -0.48 -6.05
C TYR A 24 7.99 -0.11 -4.62
N VAL A 25 7.00 0.10 -3.73
CA VAL A 25 7.25 0.45 -2.33
C VAL A 25 8.02 -0.66 -1.61
N GLU A 26 7.65 -1.92 -1.81
CA GLU A 26 8.35 -3.05 -1.22
C GLU A 26 9.81 -3.14 -1.68
N ALA A 27 10.07 -2.91 -2.97
CA ALA A 27 11.42 -2.84 -3.51
C ALA A 27 12.20 -1.63 -2.98
N ALA A 28 11.57 -0.45 -2.92
CA ALA A 28 12.17 0.79 -2.45
C ALA A 28 12.54 0.72 -0.96
N LYS A 29 11.69 0.11 -0.12
CA LYS A 29 11.99 -0.20 1.29
C LYS A 29 13.21 -1.11 1.40
N ARG A 30 13.26 -2.20 0.63
CA ARG A 30 14.39 -3.13 0.63
C ARG A 30 15.70 -2.46 0.20
N LEU A 31 15.64 -1.56 -0.78
CA LEU A 31 16.78 -0.79 -1.28
C LEU A 31 17.09 0.45 -0.43
N LYS A 32 16.33 0.70 0.65
CA LYS A 32 16.45 1.90 1.51
C LYS A 32 16.32 3.23 0.75
N VAL A 33 15.65 3.22 -0.39
CA VAL A 33 15.27 4.44 -1.14
C VAL A 33 14.13 5.17 -0.43
N ILE A 34 13.24 4.41 0.20
CA ILE A 34 12.18 4.90 1.07
C ILE A 34 12.37 4.24 2.43
N VAL A 35 12.30 5.05 3.49
CA VAL A 35 12.36 4.57 4.87
C VAL A 35 10.94 4.63 5.45
N PRO A 36 10.40 3.53 6.01
CA PRO A 36 9.14 3.55 6.72
C PRO A 36 9.14 4.52 7.88
N GLU A 37 8.10 5.34 7.98
CA GLU A 37 7.90 6.26 9.10
C GLU A 37 6.74 5.79 9.99
N SER A 38 6.62 6.43 11.15
CA SER A 38 5.48 6.22 12.03
C SER A 38 4.21 6.81 11.42
N CYS A 39 3.06 6.42 11.94
CA CYS A 39 1.79 6.94 11.46
C CYS A 39 1.73 8.47 11.57
N GLU A 40 1.53 9.18 10.47
CA GLU A 40 1.50 10.66 10.47
C GLU A 40 0.36 11.26 11.31
N VAL A 41 -0.70 10.49 11.61
CA VAL A 41 -1.85 10.96 12.38
C VAL A 41 -1.67 10.78 13.88
N CYS A 42 -1.01 9.71 14.33
CA CYS A 42 -0.92 9.40 15.77
C CYS A 42 0.45 8.90 16.25
N GLY A 43 1.47 8.89 15.40
CA GLY A 43 2.83 8.47 15.74
C GLY A 43 3.01 6.97 16.02
N ALA A 44 2.01 6.13 15.74
CA ALA A 44 2.15 4.68 15.93
C ALA A 44 3.26 4.12 15.03
N GLU A 45 4.22 3.41 15.61
CA GLU A 45 5.40 2.88 14.89
C GLU A 45 5.04 1.88 13.78
N LYS A 46 3.95 1.12 13.98
CA LYS A 46 3.45 0.18 12.98
C LYS A 46 2.53 0.92 12.00
N ALA A 47 3.10 1.33 10.88
CA ALA A 47 2.39 1.97 9.78
C ALA A 47 2.58 1.22 8.46
N ASP A 48 1.54 1.26 7.63
CA ASP A 48 1.53 0.76 6.27
C ASP A 48 1.63 1.94 5.30
N ALA A 49 2.21 1.70 4.13
CA ALA A 49 2.23 2.69 3.05
C ALA A 49 0.83 2.83 2.45
N HIS A 50 0.29 4.04 2.50
CA HIS A 50 -0.95 4.43 1.86
C HIS A 50 -0.66 5.19 0.57
N HIS A 51 -1.40 4.88 -0.50
CA HIS A 51 -1.27 5.52 -1.79
C HIS A 51 -2.48 6.41 -2.08
N ASP A 52 -2.35 7.73 -1.94
CA ASP A 52 -3.39 8.67 -2.42
C ASP A 52 -3.42 8.72 -3.96
N ASP A 53 -2.28 8.45 -4.61
CA ASP A 53 -2.15 8.46 -6.07
C ASP A 53 -1.25 7.32 -6.55
N TYR A 54 -1.89 6.26 -7.05
CA TYR A 54 -1.22 5.07 -7.59
C TYR A 54 -0.38 5.35 -8.85
N SER A 55 -0.47 6.52 -9.48
CA SER A 55 0.44 6.92 -10.58
C SER A 55 1.80 7.40 -10.08
N ARG A 56 1.92 7.74 -8.79
CA ARG A 56 3.15 8.17 -8.11
C ARG A 56 3.53 7.14 -7.03
N PRO A 57 4.08 5.98 -7.42
CA PRO A 57 4.21 4.83 -6.51
C PRO A 57 5.18 5.06 -5.34
N GLY A 58 6.11 6.02 -5.45
CA GLY A 58 7.00 6.38 -4.35
C GLY A 58 6.45 7.46 -3.41
N HIS A 59 5.34 8.10 -3.78
CA HIS A 59 4.70 9.12 -2.94
C HIS A 59 3.61 8.44 -2.10
N VAL A 60 4.00 8.06 -0.89
CA VAL A 60 3.14 7.36 0.06
C VAL A 60 3.05 8.10 1.37
N ARG A 61 1.93 7.92 2.07
CA ARG A 61 1.76 8.33 3.45
C ARG A 61 1.91 7.13 4.36
N TRP A 62 2.43 7.33 5.57
CA TRP A 62 2.54 6.25 6.55
C TRP A 62 1.34 6.30 7.48
N LEU A 63 0.46 5.31 7.38
CA LEU A 63 -0.76 5.25 8.19
C LEU A 63 -0.81 3.92 8.95
N CYS A 64 -1.06 3.97 10.26
CA CYS A 64 -1.40 2.76 11.00
C CYS A 64 -2.74 2.21 10.50
N ARG A 65 -2.96 0.90 10.66
CA ARG A 65 -4.17 0.21 10.19
C ARG A 65 -5.48 0.94 10.48
N ARG A 66 -5.61 1.57 11.67
CA ARG A 66 -6.79 2.35 12.05
C ARG A 66 -7.00 3.55 11.12
N HIS A 67 -5.98 4.39 10.98
CA HIS A 67 -6.07 5.60 10.15
C HIS A 67 -6.12 5.26 8.66
N HIS A 68 -5.46 4.17 8.24
CA HIS A 68 -5.51 3.68 6.88
C HIS A 68 -6.95 3.32 6.49
N ASN A 69 -7.64 2.52 7.31
CA ASN A 69 -9.05 2.16 7.09
C ASN A 69 -9.98 3.38 7.13
N GLN A 70 -9.73 4.33 8.04
CA GLN A 70 -10.49 5.58 8.10
C GLN A 70 -10.33 6.42 6.84
N HIS A 71 -9.13 6.42 6.24
CA HIS A 71 -8.88 7.10 4.98
C HIS A 71 -9.71 6.47 3.84
N HIS A 72 -9.62 5.14 3.66
CA HIS A 72 -10.45 4.41 2.70
C HIS A 72 -11.95 4.66 2.89
N ALA A 73 -12.43 4.70 4.14
CA ALA A 73 -13.85 4.91 4.45
C ALA A 73 -14.33 6.33 4.12
N ARG A 74 -13.42 7.32 4.11
CA ARG A 74 -13.73 8.73 3.78
C ARG A 74 -13.63 9.02 2.29
N GLY A 75 -13.31 8.00 1.48
CA GLY A 75 -12.94 8.15 0.08
C GLY A 75 -11.43 8.26 -0.05
N GLU A 76 -10.82 7.18 -0.55
CA GLU A 76 -9.56 7.30 -1.31
C GLU A 76 -9.81 8.00 -2.64
#